data_AF-A0A2N3A1J1-F1
#
_entry.id   AF-A0A2N3A1J1-F1
#
_cell.length_a   1.000
_cell.length_b   1.000
_cell.length_c   1.000
_cell.angle_alpha   90.00
_cell.angle_beta   90.00
_cell.angle_gamma   90.00
#
_symmetry.space_group_name_H-M   'P 1'
#
loop_
_entity.id
_entity.type
_entity.pdbx_description
1 polymer ?
#
loop_
_entity_poly.entity_id
_entity_poly.type
_entity_poly.pdbx_seq_one_letter_code
_entity_poly.pdbx_strand_id
1 'polypeptide(L)'
;MRKLFTLVTMTFSLSVIVNFSNAQCIKTSCNGSSNTGTYSSAIGNQTNSLGNYGFSSGNQSSASGESSTALGHLSIASGIYSFAVGYKPQAQAQTAISIGYETKAKFAKSFAIGEMSETNAVQSYAIGQNCITNASQSVAIGRYMQTNASGAIALGSSTSLGPLVNGINNSLMIGFNSTVPTLFVGPSPSYNSSGNVGINTTSPTQKLDIDGNIRLRNNAIIGTWSNNSLTFNTNSIARMVILADGKVGIGYNTDPLANLHIKADATEDATMLLEATGKDKISSFIMAGGQAYFGTASNNHSLSFVTGISNTRMFIDGTSGNIAIGNTTSPKARLHILADGNQDASILLESTSTGRTGGIFFSGGAVNIGTLDKDQPISFYTSGTELRMNIDPEGNVGIGVASPQHKLHVAGGAKFSNQVIIDAGGLYVNGEVKAKKFHASISPFPDFVFEPNYKLLSITEVETFITENGHLPGVPNAAAVEKNGIELGEMNALLLQKIEELTLYVIAQDKKIQALENVVNTK
;
A
#
# COMPACT_ATOMS: atom_id res chain seq x y z
N MET A 1 -124.87 -44.23 43.10
CA MET A 1 -124.22 -45.49 43.55
C MET A 1 -122.99 -45.75 42.67
N ARG A 2 -121.79 -45.84 43.29
CA ARG A 2 -120.65 -46.77 43.01
C ARG A 2 -120.55 -47.34 41.57
N LYS A 3 -119.45 -47.27 40.80
CA LYS A 3 -118.01 -47.58 41.02
C LYS A 3 -117.26 -47.21 39.70
N LEU A 4 -116.08 -46.57 39.71
CA LEU A 4 -114.73 -47.17 39.72
C LEU A 4 -114.35 -47.96 38.43
N PHE A 5 -113.48 -47.40 37.56
CA PHE A 5 -112.21 -47.98 37.06
C PHE A 5 -111.52 -47.09 35.99
N THR A 6 -110.43 -46.45 36.42
CA THR A 6 -109.07 -46.33 35.84
C THR A 6 -108.81 -46.34 34.31
N LEU A 7 -108.33 -45.18 33.83
CA LEU A 7 -107.19 -44.89 32.94
C LEU A 7 -106.64 -45.99 32.00
N VAL A 8 -106.74 -45.76 30.68
CA VAL A 8 -105.65 -46.05 29.71
C VAL A 8 -105.71 -45.02 28.57
N THR A 9 -104.80 -44.05 28.58
CA THR A 9 -104.41 -43.29 27.37
C THR A 9 -103.48 -44.16 26.54
N MET A 10 -103.94 -44.68 25.41
CA MET A 10 -103.09 -45.33 24.41
C MET A 10 -102.43 -44.28 23.52
N THR A 11 -101.16 -43.99 23.76
CA THR A 11 -100.26 -43.37 22.79
C THR A 11 -99.81 -44.44 21.79
N PHE A 12 -100.28 -44.35 20.55
CA PHE A 12 -99.71 -45.14 19.45
C PHE A 12 -98.38 -44.50 19.02
N SER A 13 -97.24 -45.07 19.44
CA SER A 13 -95.95 -44.81 18.82
C SER A 13 -95.79 -45.70 17.60
N LEU A 14 -95.99 -45.15 16.40
CA LEU A 14 -95.72 -45.83 15.15
C LEU A 14 -94.20 -45.93 14.94
N SER A 15 -93.62 -47.10 15.21
CA SER A 15 -92.25 -47.42 14.84
C SER A 15 -92.21 -47.81 13.37
N VAL A 16 -91.84 -46.88 12.49
CA VAL A 16 -91.54 -47.21 11.09
C VAL A 16 -90.22 -47.97 11.05
N ILE A 17 -90.28 -49.26 10.77
CA ILE A 17 -89.11 -50.07 10.38
C ILE A 17 -88.90 -49.81 8.89
N VAL A 18 -87.92 -48.99 8.53
CA VAL A 18 -87.50 -48.81 7.13
C VAL A 18 -86.50 -49.92 6.78
N ASN A 19 -86.86 -50.78 5.84
CA ASN A 19 -86.04 -51.88 5.34
C ASN A 19 -85.27 -51.39 4.09
N PHE A 20 -83.96 -51.16 4.21
CA PHE A 20 -83.12 -50.74 3.08
C PHE A 20 -82.65 -51.97 2.29
N SER A 21 -83.42 -52.35 1.27
CA SER A 21 -83.21 -53.59 0.52
C SER A 21 -82.26 -53.51 -0.68
N ASN A 22 -81.48 -52.43 -0.88
CA ASN A 22 -80.40 -52.42 -1.90
C ASN A 22 -79.33 -51.31 -1.70
N ALA A 23 -78.85 -51.13 -0.46
CA ALA A 23 -77.62 -50.39 -0.20
C ALA A 23 -76.66 -51.28 0.61
N GLN A 24 -75.64 -51.85 -0.04
CA GLN A 24 -74.53 -52.52 0.65
C GLN A 24 -73.63 -51.49 1.34
N CYS A 25 -74.07 -50.92 2.47
CA CYS A 25 -73.25 -50.47 3.60
C CYS A 25 -74.14 -49.89 4.71
N ILE A 26 -74.17 -50.51 5.89
CA ILE A 26 -74.15 -49.91 7.24
C ILE A 26 -74.42 -51.04 8.26
N LYS A 27 -73.34 -51.65 8.77
CA LYS A 27 -73.34 -52.35 10.07
C LYS A 27 -73.21 -51.30 11.18
N THR A 28 -74.18 -50.40 11.37
CA THR A 28 -74.19 -49.54 12.57
C THR A 28 -74.83 -50.30 13.72
N SER A 29 -74.02 -51.09 14.42
CA SER A 29 -74.47 -51.70 15.67
C SER A 29 -74.44 -50.62 16.76
N CYS A 30 -75.59 -50.01 17.06
CA CYS A 30 -75.77 -49.02 18.15
C CYS A 30 -75.70 -49.64 19.56
N ASN A 31 -74.88 -50.68 19.71
CA ASN A 31 -74.79 -51.46 20.95
C ASN A 31 -74.07 -50.61 22.03
N GLY A 32 -74.78 -50.29 23.11
CA GLY A 32 -74.28 -49.53 24.26
C GLY A 32 -74.17 -48.02 24.07
N SER A 33 -74.79 -47.45 23.03
CA SER A 33 -74.73 -46.02 22.72
C SER A 33 -75.78 -45.21 23.51
N SER A 34 -75.44 -43.99 23.95
CA SER A 34 -76.31 -43.09 24.71
C SER A 34 -76.52 -41.77 23.97
N ASN A 35 -77.77 -41.35 23.76
CA ASN A 35 -78.12 -40.11 23.08
C ASN A 35 -79.13 -39.33 23.93
N THR A 36 -78.64 -38.51 24.88
CA THR A 36 -79.47 -37.85 25.90
C THR A 36 -79.57 -36.34 25.72
N GLY A 37 -78.77 -35.75 24.83
CA GLY A 37 -78.87 -34.33 24.50
C GLY A 37 -80.15 -34.00 23.73
N THR A 38 -80.68 -32.79 23.91
CA THR A 38 -81.79 -32.31 23.07
C THR A 38 -81.27 -32.08 21.65
N TYR A 39 -81.94 -32.59 20.63
CA TYR A 39 -81.52 -32.53 19.21
C TYR A 39 -80.15 -33.16 18.90
N SER A 40 -79.67 -34.08 19.74
CA SER A 40 -78.39 -34.75 19.51
C SER A 40 -78.53 -36.02 18.66
N SER A 41 -77.43 -36.50 18.08
CA SER A 41 -77.39 -37.71 17.24
C SER A 41 -76.16 -38.56 17.53
N ALA A 42 -76.38 -39.83 17.88
CA ALA A 42 -75.32 -40.81 18.15
C ALA A 42 -75.36 -41.98 17.15
N ILE A 43 -74.24 -42.26 16.46
CA ILE A 43 -74.16 -43.30 15.42
C ILE A 43 -72.94 -44.21 15.64
N GLY A 44 -73.16 -45.52 15.80
CA GLY A 44 -72.07 -46.50 15.96
C GLY A 44 -72.04 -47.15 17.34
N ASN A 45 -70.96 -47.83 17.71
CA ASN A 45 -70.89 -48.70 18.89
C ASN A 45 -70.38 -47.95 20.14
N GLN A 46 -71.10 -48.04 21.26
CA GLN A 46 -70.78 -47.37 22.53
C GLN A 46 -70.56 -45.85 22.41
N THR A 47 -71.28 -45.19 21.50
CA THR A 47 -71.14 -43.76 21.23
C THR A 47 -72.07 -42.93 22.12
N ASN A 48 -71.58 -41.83 22.70
CA ASN A 48 -72.30 -40.99 23.64
C ASN A 48 -72.50 -39.57 23.09
N SER A 49 -73.72 -39.16 22.76
CA SER A 49 -74.09 -37.78 22.47
C SER A 49 -74.91 -37.22 23.63
N LEU A 50 -74.21 -36.59 24.59
CA LEU A 50 -74.80 -36.16 25.87
C LEU A 50 -75.13 -34.66 25.89
N GLY A 51 -74.43 -33.84 25.10
CA GLY A 51 -74.68 -32.40 25.01
C GLY A 51 -75.84 -32.07 24.07
N ASN A 52 -76.58 -30.99 24.36
CA ASN A 52 -77.62 -30.48 23.46
C ASN A 52 -77.01 -30.13 22.10
N TYR A 53 -77.68 -30.46 21.00
CA TYR A 53 -77.18 -30.33 19.62
C TYR A 53 -75.87 -31.10 19.35
N GLY A 54 -75.50 -32.06 20.21
CA GLY A 54 -74.29 -32.85 20.08
C GLY A 54 -74.37 -33.89 18.97
N PHE A 55 -73.25 -34.17 18.32
CA PHE A 55 -73.17 -35.22 17.30
C PHE A 55 -71.98 -36.14 17.58
N SER A 56 -72.22 -37.42 17.82
CA SER A 56 -71.15 -38.41 18.01
C SER A 56 -71.28 -39.56 17.00
N SER A 57 -70.21 -39.90 16.30
CA SER A 57 -70.21 -41.04 15.38
C SER A 57 -68.93 -41.85 15.47
N GLY A 58 -69.01 -43.18 15.49
CA GLY A 58 -67.84 -44.07 15.47
C GLY A 58 -67.90 -45.20 16.51
N ASN A 59 -66.80 -45.43 17.21
CA ASN A 59 -66.70 -46.46 18.25
C ASN A 59 -66.17 -45.83 19.53
N GLN A 60 -66.95 -45.87 20.62
CA GLN A 60 -66.61 -45.23 21.89
C GLN A 60 -66.38 -43.71 21.79
N SER A 61 -66.97 -43.03 20.80
CA SER A 61 -66.92 -41.57 20.67
C SER A 61 -67.88 -40.90 21.66
N SER A 62 -67.51 -39.74 22.23
CA SER A 62 -68.32 -38.99 23.18
C SER A 62 -68.38 -37.50 22.85
N ALA A 63 -69.56 -36.99 22.50
CA ALA A 63 -69.88 -35.57 22.35
C ALA A 63 -70.71 -35.11 23.56
N SER A 64 -70.05 -34.67 24.63
CA SER A 64 -70.70 -34.29 25.89
C SER A 64 -70.86 -32.79 26.13
N GLY A 65 -70.18 -31.96 25.34
CA GLY A 65 -70.37 -30.51 25.35
C GLY A 65 -71.59 -30.09 24.54
N GLU A 66 -72.21 -28.96 24.89
CA GLU A 66 -73.27 -28.37 24.07
C GLU A 66 -72.72 -28.02 22.68
N SER A 67 -73.49 -28.36 21.63
CA SER A 67 -73.14 -28.22 20.22
C SER A 67 -71.78 -28.81 19.87
N SER A 68 -71.36 -29.88 20.56
CA SER A 68 -70.08 -30.54 20.28
C SER A 68 -70.19 -31.64 19.24
N THR A 69 -69.09 -31.93 18.54
CA THR A 69 -69.03 -32.98 17.51
C THR A 69 -67.85 -33.91 17.78
N ALA A 70 -68.09 -35.21 17.88
CA ALA A 70 -67.06 -36.24 18.11
C ALA A 70 -67.15 -37.36 17.07
N LEU A 71 -66.19 -37.48 16.15
CA LEU A 71 -66.23 -38.44 15.03
C LEU A 71 -64.99 -39.34 14.99
N GLY A 72 -65.18 -40.65 15.18
CA GLY A 72 -64.14 -41.67 15.05
C GLY A 72 -64.06 -42.61 16.25
N HIS A 73 -62.92 -43.29 16.42
CA HIS A 73 -62.72 -44.21 17.54
C HIS A 73 -62.20 -43.46 18.76
N LEU A 74 -62.81 -43.63 19.94
CA LEU A 74 -62.42 -42.98 21.21
C LEU A 74 -62.35 -41.44 21.14
N SER A 75 -63.04 -40.81 20.19
CA SER A 75 -63.04 -39.35 20.03
C SER A 75 -63.85 -38.68 21.14
N ILE A 76 -63.31 -37.66 21.82
CA ILE A 76 -63.97 -36.97 22.94
C ILE A 76 -64.08 -35.48 22.62
N ALA A 77 -65.31 -34.97 22.55
CA ALA A 77 -65.64 -33.56 22.42
C ALA A 77 -66.48 -33.12 23.63
N SER A 78 -65.80 -32.77 24.73
CA SER A 78 -66.45 -32.43 26.01
C SER A 78 -66.62 -30.94 26.24
N GLY A 79 -65.94 -30.09 25.47
CA GLY A 79 -66.11 -28.64 25.54
C GLY A 79 -67.36 -28.14 24.80
N ILE A 80 -67.90 -27.00 25.23
CA ILE A 80 -69.00 -26.32 24.52
C ILE A 80 -68.49 -25.85 23.15
N TYR A 81 -69.24 -26.09 22.07
CA TYR A 81 -68.84 -25.83 20.67
C TYR A 81 -67.53 -26.53 20.26
N SER A 82 -67.17 -27.65 20.91
CA SER A 82 -65.93 -28.37 20.62
C SER A 82 -66.07 -29.34 19.44
N PHE A 83 -64.94 -29.61 18.77
CA PHE A 83 -64.92 -30.45 17.57
C PHE A 83 -63.76 -31.45 17.64
N ALA A 84 -64.07 -32.75 17.70
CA ALA A 84 -63.09 -33.83 17.79
C ALA A 84 -63.26 -34.85 16.66
N VAL A 85 -62.24 -35.11 15.84
CA VAL A 85 -62.33 -36.06 14.70
C VAL A 85 -61.07 -36.90 14.55
N GLY A 86 -61.16 -38.24 14.57
CA GLY A 86 -60.04 -39.16 14.32
C GLY A 86 -59.96 -40.35 15.28
N TYR A 87 -58.74 -40.75 15.66
CA TYR A 87 -58.49 -41.83 16.62
C TYR A 87 -58.02 -41.23 17.94
N LYS A 88 -58.85 -41.31 18.98
CA LYS A 88 -58.60 -40.78 20.33
C LYS A 88 -58.27 -39.25 20.41
N PRO A 89 -58.83 -38.36 19.56
CA PRO A 89 -58.72 -36.91 19.78
C PRO A 89 -59.52 -36.47 21.01
N GLN A 90 -59.07 -35.41 21.69
CA GLN A 90 -59.70 -34.87 22.90
C GLN A 90 -59.85 -33.35 22.82
N ALA A 91 -61.05 -32.87 22.49
CA ALA A 91 -61.41 -31.45 22.54
C ALA A 91 -62.15 -31.14 23.85
N GLN A 92 -61.41 -30.69 24.87
CA GLN A 92 -61.88 -30.70 26.26
C GLN A 92 -62.48 -29.37 26.75
N ALA A 93 -62.20 -28.27 26.06
CA ALA A 93 -62.58 -26.92 26.46
C ALA A 93 -63.45 -26.20 25.43
N GLN A 94 -64.01 -25.05 25.82
CA GLN A 94 -64.90 -24.27 24.96
C GLN A 94 -64.23 -23.91 23.63
N THR A 95 -64.91 -24.15 22.50
CA THR A 95 -64.43 -23.89 21.12
C THR A 95 -63.12 -24.60 20.77
N ALA A 96 -62.71 -25.61 21.54
CA ALA A 96 -61.50 -26.37 21.28
C ALA A 96 -61.70 -27.31 20.07
N ILE A 97 -60.67 -27.44 19.23
CA ILE A 97 -60.68 -28.30 18.06
C ILE A 97 -59.55 -29.31 18.16
N SER A 98 -59.87 -30.60 18.08
CA SER A 98 -58.91 -31.72 18.16
C SER A 98 -59.09 -32.67 16.98
N ILE A 99 -58.17 -32.69 16.01
CA ILE A 99 -58.32 -33.50 14.80
C ILE A 99 -57.09 -34.40 14.60
N GLY A 100 -57.28 -35.69 14.37
CA GLY A 100 -56.22 -36.65 14.03
C GLY A 100 -56.04 -37.78 15.06
N TYR A 101 -54.79 -38.22 15.25
CA TYR A 101 -54.42 -39.35 16.12
C TYR A 101 -53.89 -38.84 17.46
N GLU A 102 -54.55 -39.19 18.56
CA GLU A 102 -54.16 -38.84 19.94
C GLU A 102 -53.90 -37.33 20.18
N THR A 103 -54.60 -36.45 19.46
CA THR A 103 -54.49 -35.00 19.68
C THR A 103 -55.25 -34.56 20.93
N LYS A 104 -54.79 -33.49 21.58
CA LYS A 104 -55.42 -32.95 22.80
C LYS A 104 -55.53 -31.43 22.76
N ALA A 105 -56.75 -30.94 22.58
CA ALA A 105 -57.11 -29.54 22.72
C ALA A 105 -57.71 -29.26 24.11
N LYS A 106 -56.86 -28.95 25.10
CA LYS A 106 -57.26 -28.91 26.51
C LYS A 106 -57.82 -27.56 26.98
N PHE A 107 -57.61 -26.49 26.22
CA PHE A 107 -57.87 -25.12 26.67
C PHE A 107 -58.79 -24.36 25.71
N ALA A 108 -59.40 -23.28 26.21
CA ALA A 108 -60.40 -22.54 25.45
C ALA A 108 -59.81 -21.93 24.17
N LYS A 109 -60.56 -22.03 23.06
CA LYS A 109 -60.18 -21.53 21.73
C LYS A 109 -58.86 -22.12 21.22
N SER A 110 -58.47 -23.31 21.68
CA SER A 110 -57.22 -23.96 21.26
C SER A 110 -57.45 -24.99 20.15
N PHE A 111 -56.41 -25.23 19.35
CA PHE A 111 -56.49 -26.09 18.17
C PHE A 111 -55.34 -27.10 18.19
N ALA A 112 -55.65 -28.39 18.26
CA ALA A 112 -54.69 -29.48 18.18
C ALA A 112 -54.99 -30.36 16.96
N ILE A 113 -54.15 -30.31 15.93
CA ILE A 113 -54.37 -31.04 14.67
C ILE A 113 -53.14 -31.90 14.37
N GLY A 114 -53.32 -33.14 13.92
CA GLY A 114 -52.25 -34.03 13.48
C GLY A 114 -52.09 -35.28 14.35
N GLU A 115 -50.87 -35.59 14.78
CA GLU A 115 -50.54 -36.80 15.54
C GLU A 115 -49.88 -36.41 16.86
N MET A 116 -50.45 -36.83 18.00
CA MET A 116 -49.94 -36.55 19.34
C MET A 116 -49.67 -35.06 19.64
N SER A 117 -50.32 -34.15 18.91
CA SER A 117 -50.21 -32.71 19.14
C SER A 117 -51.09 -32.26 20.30
N GLU A 118 -50.59 -31.35 21.12
CA GLU A 118 -51.18 -30.96 22.39
C GLU A 118 -51.16 -29.43 22.58
N THR A 119 -52.30 -28.88 23.01
CA THR A 119 -52.41 -27.48 23.44
C THR A 119 -52.66 -27.42 24.94
N ASN A 120 -51.78 -26.73 25.65
CA ASN A 120 -51.76 -26.56 27.10
C ASN A 120 -51.98 -25.09 27.53
N ALA A 121 -52.54 -24.25 26.65
CA ALA A 121 -52.87 -22.86 26.96
C ALA A 121 -54.04 -22.32 26.12
N VAL A 122 -54.63 -21.22 26.56
CA VAL A 122 -55.76 -20.58 25.87
C VAL A 122 -55.32 -19.93 24.56
N GLN A 123 -56.18 -20.01 23.54
CA GLN A 123 -55.90 -19.44 22.22
C GLN A 123 -54.57 -19.94 21.61
N SER A 124 -54.14 -21.16 21.90
CA SER A 124 -52.90 -21.73 21.35
C SER A 124 -53.18 -22.78 20.28
N TYR A 125 -52.20 -22.99 19.39
CA TYR A 125 -52.39 -23.76 18.16
C TYR A 125 -51.22 -24.73 17.95
N ALA A 126 -51.48 -26.03 18.03
CA ALA A 126 -50.52 -27.10 17.77
C ALA A 126 -50.95 -27.90 16.53
N ILE A 127 -50.17 -27.84 15.46
CA ILE A 127 -50.53 -28.42 14.16
C ILE A 127 -49.38 -29.27 13.62
N GLY A 128 -49.59 -30.58 13.51
CA GLY A 128 -48.66 -31.54 12.95
C GLY A 128 -48.36 -32.70 13.90
N GLN A 129 -47.14 -33.24 13.88
CA GLN A 129 -46.75 -34.39 14.69
C GLN A 129 -46.00 -33.92 15.95
N ASN A 130 -46.42 -34.37 17.13
CA ASN A 130 -45.78 -34.06 18.41
C ASN A 130 -45.55 -32.54 18.63
N CYS A 131 -46.49 -31.69 18.21
CA CYS A 131 -46.39 -30.26 18.46
C CYS A 131 -47.03 -29.93 19.81
N ILE A 132 -46.36 -29.09 20.62
CA ILE A 132 -46.81 -28.74 21.97
C ILE A 132 -46.85 -27.21 22.12
N THR A 133 -47.97 -26.68 22.58
CA THR A 133 -48.08 -25.24 22.94
C THR A 133 -48.37 -25.10 24.43
N ASN A 134 -47.43 -24.55 25.20
CA ASN A 134 -47.55 -24.40 26.66
C ASN A 134 -47.88 -22.96 27.11
N ALA A 135 -48.05 -22.02 26.18
CA ALA A 135 -48.30 -20.63 26.49
C ALA A 135 -49.43 -20.02 25.65
N SER A 136 -50.08 -19.00 26.19
CA SER A 136 -51.24 -18.38 25.56
C SER A 136 -50.87 -17.74 24.22
N GLN A 137 -51.79 -17.78 23.25
CA GLN A 137 -51.61 -17.16 21.94
C GLN A 137 -50.40 -17.70 21.14
N SER A 138 -49.81 -18.82 21.55
CA SER A 138 -48.63 -19.40 20.89
C SER A 138 -49.00 -20.40 19.79
N VAL A 139 -48.10 -20.58 18.84
CA VAL A 139 -48.32 -21.40 17.64
C VAL A 139 -47.14 -22.34 17.42
N ALA A 140 -47.40 -23.64 17.33
CA ALA A 140 -46.42 -24.66 16.99
C ALA A 140 -46.89 -25.44 15.76
N ILE A 141 -46.14 -25.39 14.65
CA ILE A 141 -46.53 -26.01 13.38
C ILE A 141 -45.39 -26.85 12.80
N GLY A 142 -45.65 -28.15 12.58
CA GLY A 142 -44.80 -29.08 11.85
C GLY A 142 -44.51 -30.37 12.63
N ARG A 143 -43.25 -30.71 12.88
CA ARG A 143 -42.88 -31.95 13.59
C ARG A 143 -41.96 -31.65 14.77
N TYR A 144 -42.36 -32.07 15.98
CA TYR A 144 -41.61 -31.81 17.21
C TYR A 144 -41.38 -30.31 17.48
N MET A 145 -42.40 -29.46 17.28
CA MET A 145 -42.32 -28.03 17.60
C MET A 145 -42.88 -27.77 18.99
N GLN A 146 -42.24 -26.90 19.76
CA GLN A 146 -42.71 -26.52 21.08
C GLN A 146 -42.64 -25.01 21.31
N THR A 147 -43.67 -24.45 21.94
CA THR A 147 -43.68 -23.05 22.40
C THR A 147 -43.93 -22.97 23.90
N ASN A 148 -43.12 -22.19 24.61
CA ASN A 148 -43.18 -22.03 26.07
C ASN A 148 -43.44 -20.57 26.52
N ALA A 149 -43.62 -19.64 25.58
CA ALA A 149 -43.80 -18.22 25.86
C ALA A 149 -45.00 -17.64 25.11
N SER A 150 -45.60 -16.58 25.66
CA SER A 150 -46.84 -15.99 25.13
C SER A 150 -46.58 -15.37 23.76
N GLY A 151 -47.47 -15.62 22.80
CA GLY A 151 -47.30 -15.12 21.43
C GLY A 151 -46.08 -15.68 20.68
N ALA A 152 -45.41 -16.71 21.22
CA ALA A 152 -44.29 -17.35 20.55
C ALA A 152 -44.76 -18.24 19.40
N ILE A 153 -44.00 -18.27 18.32
CA ILE A 153 -44.28 -19.08 17.14
C ILE A 153 -43.06 -19.98 16.85
N ALA A 154 -43.29 -21.28 16.67
CA ALA A 154 -42.27 -22.26 16.28
C ALA A 154 -42.74 -23.03 15.04
N LEU A 155 -41.96 -22.96 13.95
CA LEU A 155 -42.29 -23.56 12.66
C LEU A 155 -41.18 -24.50 12.17
N GLY A 156 -41.59 -25.61 11.56
CA GLY A 156 -40.72 -26.50 10.80
C GLY A 156 -40.65 -27.91 11.36
N SER A 157 -39.49 -28.55 11.27
CA SER A 157 -39.31 -29.94 11.73
C SER A 157 -38.07 -30.04 12.60
N SER A 158 -38.21 -30.56 13.80
CA SER A 158 -37.05 -30.87 14.63
C SER A 158 -36.60 -32.32 14.42
N THR A 159 -35.66 -32.76 15.23
CA THR A 159 -35.11 -34.12 15.18
C THR A 159 -35.81 -35.02 16.20
N SER A 160 -35.50 -36.31 16.19
CA SER A 160 -35.92 -37.21 17.28
C SER A 160 -35.19 -36.95 18.60
N LEU A 161 -34.16 -36.10 18.63
CA LEU A 161 -33.39 -35.78 19.83
C LEU A 161 -34.12 -34.81 20.76
N GLY A 162 -35.12 -34.10 20.25
CA GLY A 162 -35.91 -33.16 21.04
C GLY A 162 -36.65 -32.15 20.16
N PRO A 163 -37.55 -31.36 20.77
CA PRO A 163 -38.28 -30.33 20.03
C PRO A 163 -37.42 -29.09 19.75
N LEU A 164 -37.79 -28.36 18.70
CA LEU A 164 -37.39 -26.96 18.57
C LEU A 164 -38.28 -26.14 19.48
N VAL A 165 -37.68 -25.53 20.51
CA VAL A 165 -38.40 -24.84 21.59
C VAL A 165 -38.29 -23.33 21.41
N ASN A 166 -39.40 -22.66 21.14
CA ASN A 166 -39.47 -21.21 21.26
C ASN A 166 -39.95 -20.80 22.66
N GLY A 167 -39.01 -20.39 23.50
CA GLY A 167 -39.22 -19.90 24.85
C GLY A 167 -39.23 -18.38 24.99
N ILE A 168 -39.33 -17.62 23.89
CA ILE A 168 -39.20 -16.15 23.91
C ILE A 168 -40.56 -15.52 23.54
N ASN A 169 -41.04 -14.60 24.38
CA ASN A 169 -42.33 -13.94 24.17
C ASN A 169 -42.36 -13.17 22.85
N ASN A 170 -43.49 -13.19 22.15
CA ASN A 170 -43.74 -12.41 20.93
C ASN A 170 -42.62 -12.57 19.88
N SER A 171 -42.19 -13.80 19.63
CA SER A 171 -41.07 -14.11 18.74
C SER A 171 -41.40 -15.24 17.77
N LEU A 172 -40.59 -15.38 16.72
CA LEU A 172 -40.70 -16.44 15.72
C LEU A 172 -39.39 -17.21 15.64
N MET A 173 -39.49 -18.54 15.63
CA MET A 173 -38.40 -19.45 15.31
C MET A 173 -38.79 -20.36 14.15
N ILE A 174 -37.88 -20.52 13.18
CA ILE A 174 -38.00 -21.46 12.09
C ILE A 174 -36.77 -22.36 12.05
N GLY A 175 -36.96 -23.67 12.02
CA GLY A 175 -35.87 -24.63 11.89
C GLY A 175 -36.31 -25.95 11.26
N PHE A 176 -35.38 -26.60 10.57
CA PHE A 176 -35.59 -27.88 9.92
C PHE A 176 -34.47 -28.85 10.29
N ASN A 177 -34.84 -30.08 10.66
CA ASN A 177 -33.95 -31.12 11.13
C ASN A 177 -32.96 -30.66 12.23
N SER A 178 -33.41 -29.78 13.13
CA SER A 178 -32.55 -29.18 14.17
C SER A 178 -33.37 -28.80 15.41
N THR A 179 -32.75 -28.84 16.59
CA THR A 179 -33.31 -28.27 17.83
C THR A 179 -32.97 -26.78 17.99
N VAL A 180 -32.02 -26.27 17.20
CA VAL A 180 -31.63 -24.86 17.11
C VAL A 180 -32.30 -24.23 15.89
N PRO A 181 -32.90 -23.02 16.00
CA PRO A 181 -33.52 -22.37 14.87
C PRO A 181 -32.50 -21.89 13.85
N THR A 182 -32.84 -22.02 12.56
CA THR A 182 -32.08 -21.41 11.47
C THR A 182 -32.38 -19.91 11.37
N LEU A 183 -33.66 -19.54 11.49
CA LEU A 183 -34.12 -18.15 11.48
C LEU A 183 -34.85 -17.85 12.79
N PHE A 184 -34.49 -16.72 13.39
CA PHE A 184 -35.13 -16.17 14.56
C PHE A 184 -35.56 -14.73 14.29
N VAL A 185 -36.76 -14.36 14.73
CA VAL A 185 -37.22 -12.97 14.79
C VAL A 185 -37.59 -12.67 16.24
N GLY A 186 -36.84 -11.77 16.86
CA GLY A 186 -37.03 -11.41 18.26
C GLY A 186 -38.18 -10.43 18.50
N PRO A 187 -38.55 -10.22 19.77
CA PRO A 187 -39.57 -9.24 20.13
C PRO A 187 -39.12 -7.82 19.79
N SER A 188 -40.08 -6.95 19.55
CA SER A 188 -39.83 -5.52 19.43
C SER A 188 -39.53 -4.89 20.79
N PRO A 189 -38.52 -4.01 20.92
CA PRO A 189 -38.22 -3.33 22.18
C PRO A 189 -39.23 -2.24 22.55
N SER A 190 -40.07 -1.77 21.62
CA SER A 190 -41.11 -0.77 21.87
C SER A 190 -42.22 -0.81 20.82
N TYR A 191 -43.39 -0.21 21.12
CA TYR A 191 -44.57 -0.22 20.25
C TYR A 191 -44.34 0.23 18.79
N ASN A 192 -43.38 1.14 18.56
CA ASN A 192 -43.08 1.70 17.23
C ASN A 192 -41.72 1.26 16.68
N SER A 193 -41.26 0.07 17.06
CA SER A 193 -39.99 -0.48 16.57
C SER A 193 -40.15 -1.91 16.07
N SER A 194 -39.13 -2.43 15.39
CA SER A 194 -39.04 -3.83 14.99
C SER A 194 -38.09 -4.60 15.90
N GLY A 195 -38.33 -5.90 16.04
CA GLY A 195 -37.35 -6.82 16.60
C GLY A 195 -36.11 -6.98 15.72
N ASN A 196 -35.13 -7.70 16.23
CA ASN A 196 -33.93 -8.08 15.50
C ASN A 196 -34.11 -9.45 14.86
N VAL A 197 -33.47 -9.67 13.71
CA VAL A 197 -33.45 -10.94 13.00
C VAL A 197 -32.12 -11.64 13.25
N GLY A 198 -32.17 -12.87 13.72
CA GLY A 198 -31.01 -13.75 13.87
C GLY A 198 -31.01 -14.86 12.83
N ILE A 199 -29.87 -15.14 12.22
CA ILE A 199 -29.63 -16.37 11.45
C ILE A 199 -28.61 -17.19 12.22
N ASN A 200 -28.99 -18.41 12.60
CA ASN A 200 -28.20 -19.30 13.47
C ASN A 200 -27.88 -18.70 14.86
N THR A 201 -28.62 -17.68 15.29
CA THR A 201 -28.55 -17.11 16.64
C THR A 201 -29.95 -16.71 17.12
N THR A 202 -30.21 -16.84 18.42
CA THR A 202 -31.46 -16.42 19.08
C THR A 202 -31.31 -15.15 19.91
N SER A 203 -30.09 -14.59 19.95
CA SER A 203 -29.77 -13.37 20.69
C SER A 203 -29.12 -12.33 19.76
N PRO A 204 -29.78 -11.94 18.65
CA PRO A 204 -29.22 -10.99 17.70
C PRO A 204 -28.98 -9.61 18.33
N THR A 205 -27.74 -9.14 18.27
CA THR A 205 -27.30 -7.86 18.84
C THR A 205 -27.50 -6.68 17.90
N GLN A 206 -27.77 -6.95 16.62
CA GLN A 206 -28.04 -5.98 15.57
C GLN A 206 -29.33 -6.34 14.83
N LYS A 207 -29.84 -5.42 14.00
CA LYS A 207 -31.09 -5.63 13.24
C LYS A 207 -31.08 -6.91 12.42
N LEU A 208 -29.93 -7.25 11.87
CA LEU A 208 -29.63 -8.56 11.29
C LEU A 208 -28.31 -9.02 11.89
N ASP A 209 -28.34 -10.16 12.59
CA ASP A 209 -27.16 -10.79 13.18
C ASP A 209 -27.05 -12.22 12.61
N ILE A 210 -25.88 -12.56 12.08
CA ILE A 210 -25.66 -13.82 11.36
C ILE A 210 -24.44 -14.48 11.98
N ASP A 211 -24.66 -15.61 12.65
CA ASP A 211 -23.58 -16.48 13.12
C ASP A 211 -23.15 -17.41 11.98
N GLY A 212 -22.31 -16.87 11.08
CA GLY A 212 -21.80 -17.58 9.90
C GLY A 212 -21.39 -16.66 8.75
N ASN A 213 -21.17 -17.26 7.58
CA ASN A 213 -20.75 -16.54 6.37
C ASN A 213 -21.93 -16.04 5.55
N ILE A 214 -21.80 -14.85 4.94
CA ILE A 214 -22.77 -14.30 3.98
C ILE A 214 -22.19 -14.41 2.57
N ARG A 215 -22.94 -15.03 1.64
CA ARG A 215 -22.61 -15.05 0.21
C ARG A 215 -23.64 -14.24 -0.58
N LEU A 216 -23.19 -13.17 -1.23
CA LEU A 216 -24.00 -12.35 -2.13
C LEU A 216 -23.74 -12.78 -3.59
N ARG A 217 -24.79 -12.86 -4.42
CA ARG A 217 -24.70 -13.25 -5.85
C ARG A 217 -25.07 -12.06 -6.75
N ASN A 218 -24.65 -12.10 -8.02
CA ASN A 218 -24.81 -11.02 -9.01
C ASN A 218 -24.13 -9.71 -8.56
N ASN A 219 -24.69 -8.55 -8.90
CA ASN A 219 -24.20 -7.24 -8.48
C ASN A 219 -24.74 -6.91 -7.08
N ALA A 220 -23.94 -7.16 -6.05
CA ALA A 220 -24.28 -6.82 -4.67
C ALA A 220 -24.02 -5.33 -4.38
N ILE A 221 -24.97 -4.68 -3.71
CA ILE A 221 -24.82 -3.30 -3.22
C ILE A 221 -24.77 -3.36 -1.70
N ILE A 222 -23.62 -2.98 -1.14
CA ILE A 222 -23.40 -2.87 0.31
C ILE A 222 -23.01 -1.42 0.57
N GLY A 223 -23.79 -0.71 1.39
CA GLY A 223 -23.53 0.70 1.67
C GLY A 223 -24.52 1.30 2.65
N THR A 224 -24.31 2.59 2.90
CA THR A 224 -25.22 3.47 3.61
C THR A 224 -25.87 4.42 2.59
N TRP A 225 -27.16 4.72 2.75
CA TRP A 225 -27.90 5.66 1.87
C TRP A 225 -28.15 7.01 2.53
N SER A 226 -27.52 7.25 3.67
CA SER A 226 -27.58 8.49 4.44
C SER A 226 -26.15 8.91 4.78
N ASN A 227 -25.98 10.09 5.39
CA ASN A 227 -24.68 10.67 5.75
C ASN A 227 -23.99 9.91 6.90
N ASN A 228 -23.72 8.63 6.69
CA ASN A 228 -23.17 7.67 7.64
C ASN A 228 -22.04 6.90 6.94
N SER A 229 -21.01 6.53 7.70
CA SER A 229 -19.89 5.74 7.18
C SER A 229 -20.28 4.26 6.96
N LEU A 230 -19.63 3.61 5.99
CA LEU A 230 -19.61 2.15 5.85
C LEU A 230 -18.35 1.60 6.53
N THR A 231 -18.51 0.65 7.46
CA THR A 231 -17.40 0.12 8.25
C THR A 231 -17.29 -1.39 8.12
N PHE A 232 -16.07 -1.88 7.89
CA PHE A 232 -15.72 -3.30 7.92
C PHE A 232 -14.90 -3.58 9.19
N ASN A 233 -15.45 -4.43 10.06
CA ASN A 233 -14.87 -4.74 11.36
C ASN A 233 -14.23 -6.13 11.41
N THR A 234 -13.15 -6.28 12.16
CA THR A 234 -12.66 -7.57 12.66
C THR A 234 -12.37 -7.45 14.15
N ASN A 235 -12.77 -8.44 14.96
CA ASN A 235 -12.64 -8.39 16.43
C ASN A 235 -13.20 -7.09 17.05
N SER A 236 -14.34 -6.61 16.53
CA SER A 236 -14.97 -5.34 16.94
C SER A 236 -14.14 -4.07 16.69
N ILE A 237 -13.10 -4.15 15.86
CA ILE A 237 -12.25 -3.02 15.47
C ILE A 237 -12.45 -2.74 13.98
N ALA A 238 -12.66 -1.47 13.63
CA ALA A 238 -12.73 -1.02 12.25
C ALA A 238 -11.38 -1.22 11.57
N ARG A 239 -11.35 -2.00 10.48
CA ARG A 239 -10.17 -2.23 9.63
C ARG A 239 -10.25 -1.51 8.30
N MET A 240 -11.47 -1.23 7.84
CA MET A 240 -11.72 -0.37 6.70
C MET A 240 -12.96 0.48 6.99
N VAL A 241 -12.86 1.78 6.71
CA VAL A 241 -13.97 2.73 6.82
C VAL A 241 -14.08 3.50 5.52
N ILE A 242 -15.29 3.67 5.01
CA ILE A 242 -15.61 4.63 3.96
C ILE A 242 -16.48 5.70 4.62
N LEU A 243 -15.92 6.91 4.76
CA LEU A 243 -16.64 8.06 5.29
C LEU A 243 -17.72 8.54 4.31
N ALA A 244 -18.67 9.30 4.81
CA ALA A 244 -19.75 9.84 3.97
C ALA A 244 -19.27 10.87 2.93
N ASP A 245 -18.07 11.45 3.09
CA ASP A 245 -17.41 12.30 2.09
C ASP A 245 -16.61 11.49 1.03
N GLY A 246 -16.63 10.16 1.14
CA GLY A 246 -16.00 9.22 0.20
C GLY A 246 -14.56 8.85 0.53
N LYS A 247 -13.95 9.40 1.60
CA LYS A 247 -12.59 9.01 2.00
C LYS A 247 -12.55 7.59 2.55
N VAL A 248 -11.53 6.84 2.16
CA VAL A 248 -11.29 5.45 2.55
C VAL A 248 -10.13 5.38 3.54
N GLY A 249 -10.42 4.94 4.76
CA GLY A 249 -9.42 4.59 5.77
C GLY A 249 -9.17 3.08 5.76
N ILE A 250 -7.90 2.66 5.79
CA ILE A 250 -7.49 1.26 5.96
C ILE A 250 -6.55 1.16 7.17
N GLY A 251 -6.71 0.10 7.97
CA GLY A 251 -5.97 -0.12 9.21
C GLY A 251 -6.66 0.55 10.40
N TYR A 252 -5.87 1.08 11.35
CA TYR A 252 -6.37 1.80 12.54
C TYR A 252 -6.75 3.24 12.19
N ASN A 253 -7.69 3.38 11.25
CA ASN A 253 -8.03 4.66 10.64
C ASN A 253 -9.54 4.92 10.57
N THR A 254 -10.08 5.52 11.62
CA THR A 254 -11.49 5.94 11.65
C THR A 254 -11.73 7.35 11.09
N ASP A 255 -10.67 8.10 10.80
CA ASP A 255 -10.73 9.48 10.31
C ASP A 255 -9.65 9.73 9.23
N PRO A 256 -9.82 9.19 8.02
CA PRO A 256 -8.87 9.37 6.93
C PRO A 256 -8.70 10.86 6.53
N LEU A 257 -7.43 11.29 6.40
CA LEU A 257 -7.06 12.67 6.02
C LEU A 257 -6.89 12.85 4.50
N ALA A 258 -6.93 11.76 3.75
CA ALA A 258 -6.84 11.72 2.29
C ALA A 258 -7.90 10.75 1.75
N ASN A 259 -8.16 10.81 0.43
CA ASN A 259 -9.15 9.92 -0.21
C ASN A 259 -8.84 8.44 0.01
N LEU A 260 -7.57 8.08 0.11
CA LEU A 260 -7.10 6.79 0.61
C LEU A 260 -6.03 7.05 1.67
N HIS A 261 -6.26 6.62 2.90
CA HIS A 261 -5.33 6.77 4.01
C HIS A 261 -5.13 5.42 4.71
N ILE A 262 -3.94 4.86 4.58
CA ILE A 262 -3.52 3.66 5.32
C ILE A 262 -2.83 4.13 6.59
N LYS A 263 -3.33 3.71 7.76
CA LYS A 263 -2.75 4.07 9.06
C LYS A 263 -2.58 2.81 9.91
N ALA A 264 -1.37 2.58 10.37
CA ALA A 264 -1.07 1.54 11.35
C ALA A 264 -1.27 2.05 12.78
N ASP A 265 -1.25 1.14 13.75
CA ASP A 265 -1.17 1.51 15.16
C ASP A 265 0.28 1.82 15.58
N ALA A 266 0.54 1.98 16.88
CA ALA A 266 1.87 2.28 17.39
C ALA A 266 2.86 1.10 17.31
N THR A 267 2.42 -0.08 16.86
CA THR A 267 3.20 -1.32 16.86
C THR A 267 3.55 -1.83 15.46
N GLU A 268 2.97 -1.25 14.41
CA GLU A 268 3.14 -1.68 13.02
C GLU A 268 3.43 -0.49 12.10
N ASP A 269 4.05 -0.77 10.94
CA ASP A 269 4.25 0.22 9.89
C ASP A 269 3.03 0.31 8.97
N ALA A 270 2.65 1.54 8.59
CA ALA A 270 1.63 1.76 7.57
C ALA A 270 2.20 1.47 6.18
N THR A 271 2.02 0.25 5.70
CA THR A 271 2.60 -0.22 4.44
C THR A 271 1.56 -0.40 3.33
N MET A 272 1.99 -0.19 2.10
CA MET A 272 1.29 -0.63 0.88
C MET A 272 2.25 -1.48 0.06
N LEU A 273 1.95 -2.77 -0.05
CA LEU A 273 2.72 -3.70 -0.90
C LEU A 273 2.03 -3.86 -2.24
N LEU A 274 2.76 -3.59 -3.33
CA LEU A 274 2.34 -3.90 -4.69
C LEU A 274 3.23 -5.03 -5.22
N GLU A 275 2.66 -6.22 -5.43
CA GLU A 275 3.39 -7.40 -5.89
C GLU A 275 2.94 -7.84 -7.29
N ALA A 276 3.91 -8.06 -8.18
CA ALA A 276 3.70 -8.61 -9.51
C ALA A 276 4.57 -9.86 -9.67
N THR A 277 3.93 -11.03 -9.76
CA THR A 277 4.60 -12.35 -9.66
C THR A 277 4.95 -12.98 -11.01
N GLY A 278 4.60 -12.34 -12.13
CA GLY A 278 4.87 -12.85 -13.48
C GLY A 278 6.19 -12.32 -14.06
N LYS A 279 6.82 -13.12 -14.93
CA LYS A 279 7.94 -12.66 -15.77
C LYS A 279 7.51 -11.40 -16.54
N ASP A 280 8.35 -10.37 -16.50
CA ASP A 280 8.14 -9.07 -17.15
C ASP A 280 6.88 -8.32 -16.69
N LYS A 281 6.41 -8.54 -15.45
CA LYS A 281 5.31 -7.76 -14.85
C LYS A 281 5.86 -6.69 -13.91
N ILE A 282 5.17 -5.55 -13.86
CA ILE A 282 5.60 -4.35 -13.11
C ILE A 282 4.50 -3.98 -12.11
N SER A 283 4.87 -3.88 -10.84
CA SER A 283 4.12 -3.14 -9.83
C SER A 283 4.42 -1.65 -9.96
N SER A 284 3.42 -0.80 -10.20
CA SER A 284 3.63 0.63 -10.42
C SER A 284 2.54 1.50 -9.82
N PHE A 285 2.92 2.71 -9.44
CA PHE A 285 2.00 3.82 -9.22
C PHE A 285 1.98 4.66 -10.51
N ILE A 286 0.87 4.65 -11.24
CA ILE A 286 0.70 5.39 -12.49
C ILE A 286 -0.28 6.54 -12.26
N MET A 287 0.08 7.74 -12.70
CA MET A 287 -0.75 8.95 -12.62
C MET A 287 -1.12 9.41 -14.03
N ALA A 288 -2.40 9.76 -14.25
CA ALA A 288 -2.88 10.29 -15.52
C ALA A 288 -3.27 11.77 -15.36
N GLY A 289 -2.55 12.66 -16.05
CA GLY A 289 -2.71 14.12 -15.91
C GLY A 289 -2.13 14.67 -14.59
N GLY A 290 -2.00 16.01 -14.51
CA GLY A 290 -1.52 16.70 -13.31
C GLY A 290 -0.04 16.48 -12.97
N GLN A 291 0.36 16.93 -11.78
CA GLN A 291 1.70 16.73 -11.21
C GLN A 291 1.68 15.57 -10.20
N ALA A 292 2.79 14.84 -10.15
CA ALA A 292 3.01 13.78 -9.17
C ALA A 292 3.80 14.28 -7.96
N TYR A 293 3.31 14.00 -6.76
CA TYR A 293 4.02 14.28 -5.52
C TYR A 293 4.33 12.97 -4.80
N PHE A 294 5.62 12.62 -4.71
CA PHE A 294 6.12 11.46 -3.97
C PHE A 294 7.06 11.95 -2.89
N GLY A 295 6.69 11.74 -1.63
CA GLY A 295 7.47 12.22 -0.50
C GLY A 295 6.75 12.08 0.83
N THR A 296 7.33 12.69 1.84
CA THR A 296 6.75 12.80 3.18
C THR A 296 6.21 14.22 3.38
N ALA A 297 5.05 14.34 4.02
CA ALA A 297 4.49 15.62 4.44
C ALA A 297 5.13 16.14 5.75
N SER A 298 6.05 15.37 6.34
CA SER A 298 6.75 15.76 7.56
C SER A 298 8.05 16.51 7.24
N ASN A 299 8.33 17.54 8.03
CA ASN A 299 9.50 18.42 7.85
C ASN A 299 10.82 17.81 8.32
N ASN A 300 10.81 16.61 8.90
CA ASN A 300 12.00 15.99 9.50
C ASN A 300 12.11 14.48 9.22
N HIS A 301 11.23 13.92 8.40
CA HIS A 301 11.32 12.52 8.00
C HIS A 301 12.03 12.40 6.64
N SER A 302 12.78 11.34 6.46
CA SER A 302 13.53 11.09 5.22
C SER A 302 12.69 10.35 4.19
N LEU A 303 13.06 10.47 2.91
CA LEU A 303 12.51 9.67 1.83
C LEU A 303 13.56 8.69 1.32
N SER A 304 13.23 7.40 1.32
CA SER A 304 14.15 6.34 0.89
C SER A 304 13.60 5.59 -0.32
N PHE A 305 14.47 5.32 -1.30
CA PHE A 305 14.23 4.40 -2.39
C PHE A 305 15.08 3.16 -2.14
N VAL A 306 14.42 2.04 -1.84
CA VAL A 306 15.07 0.82 -1.34
C VAL A 306 14.93 -0.35 -2.31
N THR A 307 15.88 -1.29 -2.23
CA THR A 307 15.84 -2.58 -2.91
C THR A 307 16.18 -3.70 -1.93
N GLY A 308 15.53 -4.86 -2.02
CA GLY A 308 15.79 -5.96 -1.08
C GLY A 308 15.49 -5.63 0.39
N ILE A 309 14.48 -4.78 0.63
CA ILE A 309 13.94 -4.37 1.94
C ILE A 309 14.87 -3.46 2.77
N SER A 310 16.19 -3.63 2.70
CA SER A 310 17.15 -2.86 3.51
C SER A 310 18.21 -2.09 2.73
N ASN A 311 18.39 -2.35 1.42
CA ASN A 311 19.43 -1.65 0.66
C ASN A 311 18.89 -0.33 0.11
N THR A 312 19.30 0.77 0.72
CA THR A 312 18.95 2.11 0.24
C THR A 312 19.77 2.41 -1.02
N ARG A 313 19.08 2.73 -2.12
CA ARG A 313 19.72 3.11 -3.40
C ARG A 313 19.76 4.62 -3.58
N MET A 314 18.72 5.30 -3.12
CA MET A 314 18.66 6.74 -3.03
C MET A 314 17.99 7.14 -1.71
N PHE A 315 18.53 8.15 -1.06
CA PHE A 315 18.05 8.68 0.21
C PHE A 315 17.96 10.20 0.14
N ILE A 316 16.88 10.77 0.65
CA ILE A 316 16.75 12.21 0.86
C ILE A 316 16.60 12.41 2.37
N ASP A 317 17.59 13.07 2.97
CA ASP A 317 17.60 13.31 4.40
C ASP A 317 16.54 14.34 4.81
N GLY A 318 15.70 13.98 5.77
CA GLY A 318 14.58 14.81 6.21
C GLY A 318 14.98 16.10 6.92
N THR A 319 16.20 16.20 7.46
CA THR A 319 16.64 17.39 8.22
C THR A 319 17.42 18.37 7.34
N SER A 320 18.36 17.86 6.53
CA SER A 320 19.25 18.66 5.70
C SER A 320 18.75 18.84 4.26
N GLY A 321 17.85 17.96 3.79
CA GLY A 321 17.45 17.90 2.38
C GLY A 321 18.55 17.39 1.44
N ASN A 322 19.65 16.87 1.99
CA ASN A 322 20.75 16.32 1.21
C ASN A 322 20.35 14.98 0.57
N ILE A 323 20.81 14.75 -0.65
CA ILE A 323 20.54 13.54 -1.42
C ILE A 323 21.77 12.63 -1.36
N ALA A 324 21.54 11.37 -0.99
CA ALA A 324 22.54 10.31 -1.08
C ALA A 324 22.16 9.31 -2.18
N ILE A 325 23.15 8.88 -2.96
CA ILE A 325 23.03 7.77 -3.92
C ILE A 325 24.07 6.72 -3.54
N GLY A 326 23.66 5.45 -3.49
CA GLY A 326 24.43 4.39 -2.86
C GLY A 326 23.97 4.14 -1.42
N ASN A 327 24.48 3.05 -0.82
CA ASN A 327 23.96 2.53 0.45
C ASN A 327 24.40 3.35 1.67
N THR A 328 23.90 4.58 1.80
CA THR A 328 24.14 5.48 2.94
C THR A 328 22.93 6.35 3.26
N THR A 329 22.70 6.57 4.55
CA THR A 329 21.64 7.43 5.09
C THR A 329 22.19 8.69 5.77
N SER A 330 23.50 8.95 5.64
CA SER A 330 24.18 10.11 6.25
C SER A 330 24.97 10.89 5.20
N PRO A 331 24.28 11.60 4.27
CA PRO A 331 24.95 12.36 3.21
C PRO A 331 25.80 13.51 3.78
N LYS A 332 27.06 13.62 3.30
CA LYS A 332 28.03 14.63 3.74
C LYS A 332 28.01 15.93 2.92
N ALA A 333 27.22 15.95 1.85
CA ALA A 333 27.05 17.06 0.93
C ALA A 333 25.64 17.02 0.31
N ARG A 334 25.23 18.09 -0.37
CA ARG A 334 23.91 18.18 -1.01
C ARG A 334 23.61 17.02 -1.97
N LEU A 335 24.64 16.56 -2.68
CA LEU A 335 24.63 15.31 -3.41
C LEU A 335 25.86 14.51 -2.96
N HIS A 336 25.64 13.35 -2.35
CA HIS A 336 26.70 12.43 -1.94
C HIS A 336 26.49 11.09 -2.65
N ILE A 337 27.40 10.75 -3.57
CA ILE A 337 27.42 9.46 -4.25
C ILE A 337 28.47 8.61 -3.55
N LEU A 338 28.05 7.50 -2.93
CA LEU A 338 28.92 6.61 -2.20
C LEU A 338 29.20 5.34 -3.01
N ALA A 339 30.48 5.07 -3.23
CA ALA A 339 30.97 3.83 -3.82
C ALA A 339 30.76 2.65 -2.84
N ASP A 340 30.61 1.44 -3.37
CA ASP A 340 30.66 0.22 -2.57
C ASP A 340 31.79 -0.70 -3.05
N GLY A 341 31.94 -1.88 -2.44
CA GLY A 341 33.00 -2.83 -2.82
C GLY A 341 32.90 -3.36 -4.26
N ASN A 342 31.83 -3.04 -5.01
CA ASN A 342 31.60 -3.52 -6.36
C ASN A 342 31.57 -2.39 -7.41
N GLN A 343 31.38 -1.13 -7.02
CA GLN A 343 31.15 -0.02 -7.96
C GLN A 343 31.74 1.30 -7.45
N ASP A 344 32.39 2.03 -8.36
CA ASP A 344 32.88 3.38 -8.11
C ASP A 344 31.74 4.40 -8.01
N ALA A 345 31.95 5.44 -7.21
CA ALA A 345 31.09 6.62 -7.16
C ALA A 345 31.38 7.51 -8.37
N SER A 346 30.71 7.24 -9.50
CA SER A 346 30.91 7.97 -10.75
C SER A 346 29.66 8.75 -11.17
N ILE A 347 29.89 9.85 -11.90
CA ILE A 347 28.85 10.56 -12.65
C ILE A 347 29.24 10.47 -14.12
N LEU A 348 28.48 9.70 -14.90
CA LEU A 348 28.64 9.63 -16.35
C LEU A 348 27.69 10.63 -17.02
N LEU A 349 28.24 11.57 -17.79
CA LEU A 349 27.48 12.54 -18.57
C LEU A 349 27.71 12.24 -20.06
N GLU A 350 26.75 11.56 -20.68
CA GLU A 350 26.83 11.15 -22.08
C GLU A 350 25.94 12.02 -22.98
N SER A 351 26.44 12.33 -24.17
CA SER A 351 25.68 12.98 -25.24
C SER A 351 25.74 12.12 -26.50
N THR A 352 24.59 11.61 -26.92
CA THR A 352 24.46 10.66 -28.04
C THR A 352 24.07 11.32 -29.37
N SER A 353 23.88 12.64 -29.38
CA SER A 353 23.44 13.41 -30.56
C SER A 353 24.53 14.35 -31.07
N THR A 354 24.56 14.56 -32.39
CA THR A 354 25.53 15.47 -33.02
C THR A 354 25.30 16.91 -32.57
N GLY A 355 26.39 17.62 -32.24
CA GLY A 355 26.35 19.02 -31.79
C GLY A 355 25.98 19.23 -30.31
N ARG A 356 25.98 18.17 -29.49
CA ARG A 356 25.74 18.24 -28.05
C ARG A 356 26.95 17.70 -27.26
N THR A 357 27.17 18.22 -26.06
CA THR A 357 28.28 17.84 -25.17
C THR A 357 27.75 17.39 -23.81
N GLY A 358 28.39 16.39 -23.20
CA GLY A 358 28.26 16.13 -21.76
C GLY A 358 29.21 17.07 -21.01
N GLY A 359 28.72 17.76 -19.99
CA GLY A 359 29.55 18.74 -19.27
C GLY A 359 28.92 19.21 -17.97
N ILE A 360 29.75 19.76 -17.10
CA ILE A 360 29.35 20.40 -15.85
C ILE A 360 29.53 21.91 -16.03
N PHE A 361 28.44 22.67 -15.93
CA PHE A 361 28.45 24.12 -16.05
C PHE A 361 28.14 24.74 -14.69
N PHE A 362 28.88 25.78 -14.34
CA PHE A 362 28.71 26.54 -13.10
C PHE A 362 28.39 28.00 -13.44
N SER A 363 27.56 28.66 -12.64
CA SER A 363 27.20 30.07 -12.82
C SER A 363 27.16 30.78 -11.47
N GLY A 364 27.81 31.95 -11.39
CA GLY A 364 28.05 32.68 -10.14
C GLY A 364 29.17 32.08 -9.27
N GLY A 365 29.65 32.87 -8.30
CA GLY A 365 30.59 32.42 -7.26
C GLY A 365 31.92 31.83 -7.75
N ALA A 366 32.71 31.30 -6.80
CA ALA A 366 33.90 30.52 -7.09
C ALA A 366 33.51 29.02 -7.26
N VAL A 367 34.23 28.32 -8.13
CA VAL A 367 34.06 26.89 -8.39
C VAL A 367 35.25 26.14 -7.83
N ASN A 368 35.00 25.14 -6.99
CA ASN A 368 36.02 24.27 -6.44
C ASN A 368 35.91 22.88 -7.09
N ILE A 369 36.98 22.45 -7.75
CA ILE A 369 37.15 21.08 -8.26
C ILE A 369 38.37 20.50 -7.56
N GLY A 370 38.20 19.43 -6.81
CA GLY A 370 39.30 18.80 -6.12
C GLY A 370 38.90 17.60 -5.30
N THR A 371 39.91 16.99 -4.69
CA THR A 371 39.76 15.93 -3.70
C THR A 371 39.75 16.53 -2.29
N LEU A 372 39.02 15.90 -1.36
CA LEU A 372 39.09 16.22 0.08
C LEU A 372 40.21 15.42 0.78
N ASP A 373 40.77 14.42 0.11
CA ASP A 373 41.90 13.63 0.58
C ASP A 373 43.21 14.23 0.05
N LYS A 374 44.12 14.58 0.97
CA LYS A 374 45.38 15.27 0.69
C LYS A 374 46.34 14.45 -0.17
N ASP A 375 46.19 13.12 -0.16
CA ASP A 375 47.12 12.20 -0.82
C ASP A 375 46.63 11.76 -2.20
N GLN A 376 45.55 12.35 -2.71
CA GLN A 376 44.95 12.00 -4.00
C GLN A 376 45.21 13.06 -5.06
N PRO A 377 45.49 12.65 -6.31
CA PRO A 377 45.64 13.59 -7.40
C PRO A 377 44.29 14.05 -7.97
N ILE A 378 44.31 15.13 -8.75
CA ILE A 378 43.22 15.50 -9.67
C ILE A 378 43.66 15.13 -11.09
N SER A 379 43.02 14.11 -11.66
CA SER A 379 43.39 13.54 -12.94
C SER A 379 42.32 13.76 -14.00
N PHE A 380 42.74 14.07 -15.22
CA PHE A 380 41.89 14.22 -16.40
C PHE A 380 42.27 13.16 -17.43
N TYR A 381 41.30 12.35 -17.84
CA TYR A 381 41.50 11.23 -18.74
C TYR A 381 40.73 11.40 -20.05
N THR A 382 41.21 10.75 -21.10
CA THR A 382 40.45 10.46 -22.34
C THR A 382 40.47 8.96 -22.62
N SER A 383 39.58 8.48 -23.48
CA SER A 383 39.51 7.04 -23.85
C SER A 383 39.34 6.09 -22.64
N GLY A 384 38.79 6.59 -21.53
CA GLY A 384 38.58 5.85 -20.28
C GLY A 384 39.83 5.65 -19.41
N THR A 385 41.03 5.60 -19.98
CA THR A 385 42.26 5.22 -19.25
C THR A 385 43.48 6.09 -19.56
N GLU A 386 43.44 6.93 -20.59
CA GLU A 386 44.60 7.72 -21.01
C GLU A 386 44.69 9.04 -20.25
N LEU A 387 45.66 9.16 -19.35
CA LEU A 387 45.91 10.39 -18.59
C LEU A 387 46.37 11.53 -19.52
N ARG A 388 45.70 12.68 -19.43
CA ARG A 388 46.02 13.90 -20.20
C ARG A 388 46.57 15.03 -19.35
N MET A 389 46.00 15.23 -18.17
CA MET A 389 46.48 16.22 -17.22
C MET A 389 46.36 15.63 -15.82
N ASN A 390 47.37 15.88 -14.99
CA ASN A 390 47.40 15.47 -13.60
C ASN A 390 47.83 16.63 -12.72
N ILE A 391 47.20 16.77 -11.56
CA ILE A 391 47.69 17.61 -10.47
C ILE A 391 48.03 16.66 -9.33
N ASP A 392 49.31 16.51 -9.01
CA ASP A 392 49.77 15.62 -7.95
C ASP A 392 49.45 16.19 -6.54
N PRO A 393 49.58 15.38 -5.47
CA PRO A 393 49.36 15.83 -4.08
C PRO A 393 50.20 17.04 -3.67
N GLU A 394 51.38 17.25 -4.27
CA GLU A 394 52.26 18.40 -4.03
C GLU A 394 51.85 19.66 -4.82
N GLY A 395 50.79 19.57 -5.64
CA GLY A 395 50.25 20.66 -6.44
C GLY A 395 51.07 20.97 -7.69
N ASN A 396 51.79 20.00 -8.23
CA ASN A 396 52.48 20.10 -9.50
C ASN A 396 51.57 19.63 -10.64
N VAL A 397 51.60 20.34 -11.76
CA VAL A 397 50.77 20.05 -12.94
C VAL A 397 51.58 19.27 -13.97
N GLY A 398 51.18 18.04 -14.24
CA GLY A 398 51.66 17.23 -15.36
C GLY A 398 50.70 17.33 -16.55
N ILE A 399 51.19 17.66 -17.74
CA ILE A 399 50.43 17.53 -19.00
C ILE A 399 51.05 16.37 -19.79
N GLY A 400 50.31 15.27 -19.91
CA GLY A 400 50.81 13.99 -20.43
C GLY A 400 51.83 13.30 -19.51
N VAL A 401 51.94 13.72 -18.24
CA VAL A 401 52.90 13.20 -17.26
C VAL A 401 52.16 12.77 -15.99
N ALA A 402 52.34 11.52 -15.55
CA ALA A 402 51.71 11.02 -14.33
C ALA A 402 52.37 11.54 -13.04
N SER A 403 53.71 11.66 -13.03
CA SER A 403 54.49 12.08 -11.85
C SER A 403 55.38 13.27 -12.21
N PRO A 404 54.83 14.50 -12.24
CA PRO A 404 55.58 15.70 -12.60
C PRO A 404 56.76 15.95 -11.63
N GLN A 405 57.89 16.42 -12.16
CA GLN A 405 59.11 16.68 -11.36
C GLN A 405 59.30 18.18 -11.06
N HIS A 406 58.42 19.02 -11.62
CA HIS A 406 58.38 20.46 -11.48
C HIS A 406 56.93 20.93 -11.46
N LYS A 407 56.69 22.17 -11.00
CA LYS A 407 55.34 22.76 -10.89
C LYS A 407 54.54 22.69 -12.19
N LEU A 408 55.21 22.74 -13.34
CA LEU A 408 54.63 22.40 -14.63
C LEU A 408 55.60 21.45 -15.37
N HIS A 409 55.16 20.23 -15.68
CA HIS A 409 55.91 19.26 -16.46
C HIS A 409 55.05 18.82 -17.66
N VAL A 410 55.51 19.14 -18.88
CA VAL A 410 54.81 18.77 -20.12
C VAL A 410 55.60 17.67 -20.83
N ALA A 411 54.97 16.54 -21.11
CA ALA A 411 55.53 15.52 -22.00
C ALA A 411 55.30 15.94 -23.46
N GLY A 412 56.37 16.38 -24.13
CA GLY A 412 56.32 16.82 -25.53
C GLY A 412 56.51 18.33 -25.69
N GLY A 413 56.20 18.85 -26.87
CA GLY A 413 56.36 20.27 -27.18
C GLY A 413 55.20 21.12 -26.67
N ALA A 414 55.51 22.30 -26.13
CA ALA A 414 54.53 23.32 -25.78
C ALA A 414 54.58 24.48 -26.79
N LYS A 415 53.42 24.92 -27.28
CA LYS A 415 53.30 26.09 -28.16
C LYS A 415 52.64 27.23 -27.41
N PHE A 416 53.35 28.35 -27.31
CA PHE A 416 52.85 29.61 -26.74
C PHE A 416 52.59 30.60 -27.87
N SER A 417 51.35 31.08 -28.00
CA SER A 417 50.95 31.94 -29.14
C SER A 417 51.30 33.42 -28.96
N ASN A 418 51.72 33.83 -27.77
CA ASN A 418 52.05 35.23 -27.47
C ASN A 418 53.46 35.34 -26.89
N GLN A 419 53.60 35.30 -25.56
CA GLN A 419 54.88 35.46 -24.87
C GLN A 419 55.03 34.42 -23.75
N VAL A 420 56.27 34.09 -23.42
CA VAL A 420 56.65 33.39 -22.19
C VAL A 420 57.39 34.41 -21.34
N ILE A 421 56.85 34.72 -20.15
CA ILE A 421 57.48 35.63 -19.19
C ILE A 421 58.10 34.80 -18.08
N ILE A 422 59.34 35.11 -17.72
CA ILE A 422 60.08 34.52 -16.59
C ILE A 422 60.53 35.70 -15.72
N ASP A 423 59.78 36.00 -14.66
CA ASP A 423 60.03 37.19 -13.80
C ASP A 423 61.31 37.03 -12.96
N ALA A 424 61.57 35.82 -12.46
CA ALA A 424 62.76 35.46 -11.72
C ALA A 424 63.21 34.04 -12.13
N GLY A 425 64.52 33.85 -12.32
CA GLY A 425 65.10 32.61 -12.82
C GLY A 425 65.62 32.72 -14.26
N GLY A 426 66.29 31.66 -14.73
CA GLY A 426 66.84 31.57 -16.08
C GLY A 426 66.06 30.60 -16.97
N LEU A 427 66.15 30.78 -18.28
CA LEU A 427 65.65 29.82 -19.26
C LEU A 427 66.74 28.77 -19.51
N TYR A 428 66.58 27.57 -18.96
CA TYR A 428 67.44 26.44 -19.27
C TYR A 428 66.90 25.67 -20.49
N VAL A 429 67.70 25.56 -21.55
CA VAL A 429 67.36 24.81 -22.76
C VAL A 429 68.43 23.76 -23.02
N ASN A 430 68.07 22.49 -22.82
CA ASN A 430 68.92 21.35 -23.17
C ASN A 430 68.75 21.02 -24.68
N GLY A 431 68.98 22.01 -25.55
CA GLY A 431 68.70 21.92 -26.98
C GLY A 431 68.91 23.25 -27.71
N GLU A 432 68.32 23.37 -28.92
CA GLU A 432 68.48 24.56 -29.77
C GLU A 432 67.45 25.65 -29.45
N VAL A 433 67.88 26.91 -29.53
CA VAL A 433 66.99 28.08 -29.56
C VAL A 433 66.97 28.66 -30.98
N LYS A 434 65.81 28.57 -31.66
CA LYS A 434 65.58 29.21 -32.96
C LYS A 434 64.68 30.42 -32.77
N ALA A 435 65.25 31.61 -32.91
CA ALA A 435 64.54 32.88 -32.77
C ALA A 435 64.66 33.71 -34.06
N LYS A 436 63.56 34.38 -34.46
CA LYS A 436 63.61 35.36 -35.57
C LYS A 436 64.37 36.62 -35.17
N LYS A 437 64.29 36.99 -33.90
CA LYS A 437 65.01 38.12 -33.29
C LYS A 437 65.41 37.69 -31.90
N PHE A 438 66.66 37.96 -31.55
CA PHE A 438 67.16 37.84 -30.19
C PHE A 438 67.64 39.23 -29.78
N HIS A 439 67.04 39.79 -28.73
CA HIS A 439 67.41 41.09 -28.21
C HIS A 439 68.04 40.88 -26.83
N ALA A 440 69.37 40.99 -26.78
CA ALA A 440 70.08 41.06 -25.52
C ALA A 440 70.15 42.54 -25.10
N SER A 441 69.62 42.86 -23.91
CA SER A 441 69.73 44.20 -23.35
C SER A 441 70.98 44.28 -22.49
N ILE A 442 71.92 45.13 -22.89
CA ILE A 442 73.26 45.22 -22.27
C ILE A 442 73.59 46.69 -22.13
N SER A 443 74.15 47.03 -20.98
CA SER A 443 74.55 48.39 -20.67
C SER A 443 75.81 48.35 -19.80
N PRO A 444 76.84 49.17 -20.09
CA PRO A 444 76.92 50.12 -21.19
C PRO A 444 77.20 49.43 -22.55
N PHE A 445 76.81 50.09 -23.64
CA PHE A 445 77.22 49.71 -25.00
C PHE A 445 78.53 50.45 -25.37
N PRO A 446 79.41 49.90 -26.23
CA PRO A 446 80.83 50.28 -26.30
C PRO A 446 81.22 51.69 -26.78
N ASP A 447 80.30 52.54 -27.21
CA ASP A 447 80.58 53.87 -27.82
C ASP A 447 81.55 54.78 -27.03
N PHE A 448 81.79 54.48 -25.75
CA PHE A 448 82.80 55.11 -24.91
C PHE A 448 84.23 55.05 -25.48
N VAL A 449 84.53 54.14 -26.42
CA VAL A 449 85.86 54.04 -27.07
C VAL A 449 86.25 55.32 -27.82
N PHE A 450 85.27 56.09 -28.29
CA PHE A 450 85.50 57.35 -29.01
C PHE A 450 85.55 58.59 -28.11
N GLU A 451 85.35 58.44 -26.80
CA GLU A 451 85.44 59.56 -25.87
C GLU A 451 86.88 60.10 -25.79
N PRO A 452 87.08 61.43 -25.63
CA PRO A 452 88.42 62.04 -25.65
C PRO A 452 89.38 61.53 -24.56
N ASN A 453 88.84 60.95 -23.49
CA ASN A 453 89.56 60.39 -22.35
C ASN A 453 89.79 58.87 -22.48
N TYR A 454 89.32 58.23 -23.56
CA TYR A 454 89.55 56.81 -23.79
C TYR A 454 91.03 56.53 -23.98
N LYS A 455 91.58 55.68 -23.12
CA LYS A 455 92.98 55.28 -23.18
C LYS A 455 93.14 54.12 -24.14
N LEU A 456 93.26 54.44 -25.43
CA LEU A 456 93.66 53.46 -26.43
C LEU A 456 95.10 53.01 -26.12
N LEU A 457 95.29 51.71 -25.94
CA LEU A 457 96.63 51.10 -25.84
C LEU A 457 97.44 51.43 -27.11
N SER A 458 98.76 51.47 -27.04
CA SER A 458 99.56 51.52 -28.26
C SER A 458 99.57 50.15 -28.94
N ILE A 459 99.75 50.12 -30.26
CA ILE A 459 99.80 48.85 -31.01
C ILE A 459 100.91 47.90 -30.51
N THR A 460 102.01 48.46 -29.98
CA THR A 460 103.13 47.71 -29.39
C THR A 460 102.78 47.08 -28.04
N GLU A 461 101.97 47.77 -27.23
CA GLU A 461 101.46 47.21 -25.97
C GLU A 461 100.45 46.08 -26.23
N VAL A 462 99.60 46.23 -27.25
CA VAL A 462 98.67 45.16 -27.67
C VAL A 462 99.43 43.93 -28.16
N GLU A 463 100.48 44.10 -28.97
CA GLU A 463 101.35 42.99 -29.44
C GLU A 463 102.02 42.27 -28.28
N THR A 464 102.51 43.01 -27.29
CA THR A 464 103.14 42.44 -26.09
C THR A 464 102.13 41.59 -25.31
N PHE A 465 100.92 42.12 -25.10
CA PHE A 465 99.85 41.39 -24.39
C PHE A 465 99.47 40.09 -25.08
N ILE A 466 99.30 40.11 -26.41
CA ILE A 466 98.96 38.92 -27.20
C ILE A 466 100.07 37.87 -27.09
N THR A 467 101.33 38.29 -27.10
CA THR A 467 102.49 37.39 -26.98
C THR A 467 102.53 36.69 -25.62
N GLU A 468 102.16 37.41 -24.54
CA GLU A 468 102.14 36.87 -23.18
C GLU A 468 100.90 36.03 -22.86
N ASN A 469 99.73 36.41 -23.39
CA ASN A 469 98.44 35.87 -22.94
C ASN A 469 97.69 35.05 -24.02
N GLY A 470 98.09 35.14 -25.29
CA GLY A 470 97.51 34.35 -26.39
C GLY A 470 96.10 34.77 -26.82
N HIS A 471 95.59 35.91 -26.32
CA HIS A 471 94.29 36.46 -26.68
C HIS A 471 94.31 38.00 -26.62
N LEU A 472 93.24 38.64 -27.10
CA LEU A 472 93.11 40.10 -27.05
C LEU A 472 92.86 40.58 -25.61
N PRO A 473 93.36 41.77 -25.22
CA PRO A 473 93.07 42.37 -23.92
C PRO A 473 91.55 42.48 -23.66
N GLY A 474 91.09 41.99 -22.51
CA GLY A 474 89.67 42.02 -22.13
C GLY A 474 88.80 40.88 -22.69
N VAL A 475 89.26 40.15 -23.72
CA VAL A 475 88.58 38.96 -24.26
C VAL A 475 88.93 37.73 -23.43
N PRO A 476 87.96 36.93 -22.95
CA PRO A 476 88.24 35.71 -22.20
C PRO A 476 89.08 34.70 -23.00
N ASN A 477 89.95 33.96 -22.32
CA ASN A 477 90.67 32.84 -22.93
C ASN A 477 89.76 31.62 -23.15
N ALA A 478 90.17 30.72 -24.05
CA ALA A 478 89.38 29.56 -24.45
C ALA A 478 89.00 28.62 -23.27
N ALA A 479 89.91 28.38 -22.33
CA ALA A 479 89.65 27.49 -21.19
C ALA A 479 88.56 28.03 -20.24
N ALA A 480 88.48 29.36 -20.08
CA ALA A 480 87.42 30.00 -19.29
C ALA A 480 86.04 29.88 -19.95
N VAL A 481 86.01 29.99 -21.28
CA VAL A 481 84.80 29.90 -22.11
C VAL A 481 84.22 28.49 -22.10
N GLU A 482 85.05 27.46 -22.23
CA GLU A 482 84.60 26.06 -22.26
C GLU A 482 83.95 25.63 -20.93
N LYS A 483 84.43 26.14 -19.80
CA LYS A 483 83.92 25.77 -18.48
C LYS A 483 82.63 26.50 -18.11
N ASN A 484 82.57 27.80 -18.39
CA ASN A 484 81.52 28.67 -17.85
C ASN A 484 80.52 29.15 -18.91
N GLY A 485 80.79 28.90 -20.18
CA GLY A 485 80.05 29.51 -21.29
C GLY A 485 80.42 30.97 -21.52
N ILE A 486 79.74 31.61 -22.46
CA ILE A 486 79.85 33.03 -22.76
C ILE A 486 78.45 33.64 -22.77
N GLU A 487 78.30 34.79 -22.13
CA GLU A 487 77.13 35.65 -22.32
C GLU A 487 77.21 36.29 -23.71
N LEU A 488 76.40 35.75 -24.65
CA LEU A 488 76.45 36.15 -26.07
C LEU A 488 76.30 37.65 -26.29
N GLY A 489 75.49 38.27 -25.46
CA GLY A 489 75.35 39.70 -25.45
C GLY A 489 76.67 40.41 -25.13
N GLU A 490 77.24 40.10 -23.96
CA GLU A 490 78.45 40.77 -23.46
C GLU A 490 79.61 40.57 -24.43
N MET A 491 79.71 39.39 -25.04
CA MET A 491 80.71 39.10 -26.05
C MET A 491 80.51 39.94 -27.32
N ASN A 492 79.27 40.14 -27.78
CA ASN A 492 79.03 41.02 -28.93
C ASN A 492 79.39 42.48 -28.62
N ALA A 493 79.09 42.96 -27.40
CA ALA A 493 79.52 44.29 -26.98
C ALA A 493 81.06 44.37 -26.91
N LEU A 494 81.72 43.37 -26.34
CA LEU A 494 83.17 43.32 -26.26
C LEU A 494 83.83 43.25 -27.65
N LEU A 495 83.27 42.46 -28.58
CA LEU A 495 83.73 42.40 -29.96
C LEU A 495 83.60 43.74 -30.67
N LEU A 496 82.49 44.46 -30.46
CA LEU A 496 82.31 45.82 -31.00
C LEU A 496 83.33 46.79 -30.41
N GLN A 497 83.58 46.75 -29.10
CA GLN A 497 84.65 47.54 -28.47
C GLN A 497 86.00 47.31 -29.18
N LYS A 498 86.32 46.06 -29.52
CA LYS A 498 87.57 45.73 -30.23
C LYS A 498 87.59 46.20 -31.68
N ILE A 499 86.45 46.22 -32.35
CA ILE A 499 86.31 46.81 -33.70
C ILE A 499 86.50 48.33 -33.65
N GLU A 500 85.97 49.01 -32.64
CA GLU A 500 86.14 50.46 -32.46
C GLU A 500 87.59 50.82 -32.15
N GLU A 501 88.24 50.08 -31.25
CA GLU A 501 89.69 50.20 -31.00
C GLU A 501 90.50 49.99 -32.28
N LEU A 502 90.17 48.95 -33.06
CA LEU A 502 90.82 48.67 -34.34
C LEU A 502 90.64 49.83 -35.33
N THR A 503 89.46 50.43 -35.37
CA THR A 503 89.15 51.57 -36.25
C THR A 503 90.01 52.78 -35.91
N LEU A 504 90.24 53.06 -34.63
CA LEU A 504 91.15 54.13 -34.20
C LEU A 504 92.60 53.87 -34.66
N TYR A 505 93.08 52.61 -34.59
CA TYR A 505 94.39 52.26 -35.12
C TYR A 505 94.47 52.45 -36.64
N VAL A 506 93.43 52.08 -37.39
CA VAL A 506 93.39 52.25 -38.85
C VAL A 506 93.36 53.73 -39.24
N ILE A 507 92.58 54.57 -38.55
CA ILE A 507 92.58 56.03 -38.79
C ILE A 507 93.97 56.62 -38.50
N ALA A 508 94.61 56.18 -37.42
CA ALA A 508 95.97 56.60 -37.11
C ALA A 508 96.98 56.15 -38.18
N GLN A 509 96.78 54.95 -38.73
CA GLN A 509 97.59 54.40 -39.82
C GLN A 509 97.37 55.16 -41.13
N ASP A 510 96.13 55.47 -41.51
CA ASP A 510 95.80 56.23 -42.73
C ASP A 510 96.34 57.66 -42.67
N LYS A 511 96.20 58.35 -41.52
CA LYS A 511 96.85 59.65 -41.29
C LYS A 511 98.36 59.58 -41.49
N LYS A 512 98.99 58.46 -41.09
CA LYS A 512 100.42 58.22 -41.29
C LYS A 512 100.74 57.94 -42.77
N ILE A 513 99.89 57.23 -43.50
CA ILE A 513 100.02 56.98 -44.95
C ILE A 513 99.84 58.27 -45.75
N GLN A 514 98.81 59.07 -45.51
CA GLN A 514 98.61 60.37 -46.18
C GLN A 514 99.78 61.33 -45.90
N ALA A 515 100.31 61.32 -44.68
CA ALA A 515 101.52 62.08 -44.36
C ALA A 515 102.73 61.57 -45.17
N LEU A 516 102.85 60.26 -45.41
CA LEU A 516 103.88 59.67 -46.26
C LEU A 516 103.65 59.98 -47.75
N GLU A 517 102.42 59.91 -48.26
CA GLU A 517 102.07 60.22 -49.65
C GLU A 517 102.27 61.70 -49.99
N ASN A 518 101.91 62.61 -49.08
CA ASN A 518 102.18 64.03 -49.26
C ASN A 518 103.69 64.31 -49.35
N VAL A 519 104.51 63.56 -48.63
CA VAL A 519 105.98 63.65 -48.73
C VAL A 519 106.50 63.07 -50.07
N VAL A 520 105.79 62.10 -50.67
CA VAL A 520 106.17 61.47 -51.94
C VAL A 520 105.69 62.28 -53.16
N ASN A 521 104.48 62.88 -53.13
CA ASN A 521 103.89 63.65 -54.24
C ASN A 521 104.44 65.09 -54.38
N THR A 522 105.24 65.56 -53.42
CA THR A 522 106.00 66.82 -53.52
C THR A 522 107.43 66.64 -54.03
N LYS A 523 107.77 65.48 -54.60
CA LYS A 523 109.02 65.21 -55.34
C LYS A 523 108.69 64.84 -56.77
#